data_AF-A0A8C2U304-F1
#
_entry.id   AF-A0A8C2U304-F1
#
_cell.length_a   1.000
_cell.length_b   1.000
_cell.length_c   1.000
_cell.angle_alpha   90.00
_cell.angle_beta   90.00
_cell.angle_gamma   90.00
#
_symmetry.space_group_name_H-M   'P 1'
#
loop_
_entity.id
_entity.type
_entity.pdbx_description
1 polymer ?
#
loop_
_entity_poly.entity_id
_entity_poly.type
_entity_poly.pdbx_seq_one_letter_code
_entity_poly.pdbx_strand_id
1 'polypeptide(L)'
;MLMPKKNRIAIYELLFKEGVMVAKKDVHMPKHPELVDKNVPNLHVMKAMQSLKSRGYVKEQFAWRHFYWYLTNEGIQYLRDYLHLPPEIVPATLRRSRPETGRPRPKGLEGERPARLTRGEADRDTYRRSAVPPYSLGGFGRGRGQPPQ
;
A
#
# COMPACT_ATOMS: atom_id res chain seq x y z
N MET A 1 -24.95 -5.80 19.93
CA MET A 1 -26.10 -5.39 19.10
C MET A 1 -26.79 -6.62 18.55
N LEU A 2 -28.12 -6.71 18.68
CA LEU A 2 -28.90 -7.75 18.04
C LEU A 2 -28.88 -7.53 16.52
N MET A 3 -28.51 -8.55 15.75
CA MET A 3 -28.43 -8.50 14.29
C MET A 3 -28.98 -9.78 13.70
N PRO A 4 -29.73 -9.74 12.57
CA PRO A 4 -30.15 -10.93 11.87
C PRO A 4 -28.95 -11.82 11.50
N LYS A 5 -29.07 -13.14 11.72
CA LYS A 5 -27.99 -14.10 11.44
C LYS A 5 -27.54 -14.02 9.97
N LYS A 6 -28.49 -13.86 9.04
CA LYS A 6 -28.24 -13.69 7.60
C LYS A 6 -27.29 -12.51 7.31
N ASN A 7 -27.52 -11.36 7.94
CA ASN A 7 -26.69 -10.17 7.75
C ASN A 7 -25.29 -10.34 8.34
N ARG A 8 -25.19 -11.01 9.49
CA ARG A 8 -23.90 -11.28 10.12
C ARG A 8 -23.03 -12.21 9.26
N ILE A 9 -23.63 -13.30 8.77
CA ILE A 9 -22.96 -14.24 7.87
C ILE A 9 -22.51 -13.51 6.59
N ALA A 10 -23.39 -12.71 5.99
CA ALA A 10 -23.05 -11.93 4.79
C ALA A 10 -21.83 -11.01 4.97
N ILE A 11 -21.73 -10.33 6.10
CA ILE A 11 -20.60 -9.45 6.43
C ILE A 11 -19.32 -10.28 6.58
N TYR A 12 -19.40 -11.43 7.25
CA TYR A 12 -18.25 -12.31 7.49
C TYR A 12 -17.75 -12.97 6.21
N GLU A 13 -18.65 -13.40 5.32
CA GLU A 13 -18.31 -13.94 4.01
C GLU A 13 -17.55 -12.91 3.17
N LEU A 14 -18.04 -11.67 3.11
CA LEU A 14 -17.37 -10.60 2.36
C LEU A 14 -15.98 -10.29 2.95
N LEU A 15 -15.90 -10.16 4.27
CA LEU A 15 -14.64 -9.92 4.97
C LEU A 15 -13.62 -11.04 4.72
N PHE A 16 -14.06 -12.30 4.73
CA PHE A 16 -13.18 -13.44 4.50
C PHE A 16 -12.76 -13.56 3.04
N LYS A 17 -13.66 -13.26 2.09
CA LYS A 17 -13.36 -13.30 0.67
C LYS A 17 -12.27 -12.29 0.28
N GLU A 18 -12.44 -11.03 0.68
CA GLU A 18 -11.53 -9.95 0.30
C GLU A 18 -10.34 -9.84 1.27
N GLY A 19 -10.54 -10.11 2.56
CA GLY A 19 -9.55 -9.92 3.62
C GLY A 19 -9.45 -8.48 4.14
N VAL A 20 -10.18 -7.55 3.52
CA VAL A 20 -10.29 -6.13 3.91
C VAL A 20 -11.75 -5.72 3.78
N MET A 21 -12.18 -4.78 4.63
CA MET A 21 -13.50 -4.14 4.47
C MET A 21 -13.40 -2.65 4.78
N VAL A 22 -14.16 -1.84 4.05
CA VAL A 22 -14.23 -0.40 4.24
C VAL A 22 -15.65 0.00 4.53
N ALA A 23 -15.89 0.93 5.46
CA ALA A 23 -17.20 1.53 5.65
C ALA A 23 -17.13 3.01 5.98
N LYS A 24 -18.07 3.80 5.44
CA LYS A 24 -18.26 5.18 5.85
C LYS A 24 -18.84 5.22 7.26
N LYS A 25 -18.40 6.14 8.12
CA LYS A 25 -19.00 6.43 9.43
C LYS A 25 -20.31 7.19 9.23
N ASP A 26 -21.35 6.44 8.90
CA ASP A 26 -22.71 6.92 8.70
C ASP A 26 -23.70 5.84 9.13
N VAL A 27 -24.40 6.07 10.24
CA VAL A 27 -25.33 5.10 10.82
C VAL A 27 -26.69 5.08 10.13
N HIS A 28 -27.04 6.16 9.42
CA HIS A 28 -28.34 6.31 8.76
C HIS A 28 -28.33 5.77 7.32
N MET A 29 -27.14 5.43 6.81
CA MET A 29 -27.00 4.83 5.49
C MET A 29 -27.73 3.47 5.44
N PRO A 30 -28.80 3.35 4.62
CA PRO A 30 -29.70 2.20 4.66
C PRO A 30 -29.07 0.94 4.08
N LYS A 31 -28.11 1.08 3.15
CA LYS A 31 -27.41 -0.02 2.48
C LYS A 31 -25.93 0.26 2.38
N HIS A 32 -25.12 -0.76 2.63
CA HIS A 32 -23.68 -0.70 2.45
C HIS A 32 -23.30 -0.96 0.97
N PRO A 33 -22.43 -0.16 0.33
CA PRO A 33 -22.13 -0.23 -1.10
C PRO A 33 -21.53 -1.56 -1.58
N GLU A 34 -20.77 -2.27 -0.75
CA GLU A 34 -20.21 -3.59 -1.11
C GLU A 34 -21.18 -4.76 -0.81
N LEU A 35 -22.31 -4.49 -0.12
CA LEU A 35 -23.32 -5.48 0.28
C LEU A 35 -24.72 -5.14 -0.26
N VAL A 36 -24.77 -4.49 -1.42
CA VAL A 36 -26.02 -4.01 -2.03
C VAL A 36 -27.00 -5.16 -2.27
N ASP A 37 -26.51 -6.31 -2.73
CA ASP A 37 -27.34 -7.48 -3.06
C ASP A 37 -28.04 -8.09 -1.84
N LYS A 38 -27.42 -7.96 -0.66
CA LYS A 38 -27.88 -8.61 0.58
C LYS A 38 -28.67 -7.66 1.49
N ASN A 39 -28.93 -6.42 1.03
CA ASN A 39 -29.67 -5.39 1.77
C ASN A 39 -29.16 -5.18 3.22
N VAL A 40 -27.84 -5.21 3.41
CA VAL A 40 -27.25 -5.06 4.75
C VAL A 40 -27.08 -3.56 5.08
N PRO A 41 -27.67 -3.07 6.20
CA PRO A 41 -27.46 -1.71 6.67
C PRO A 41 -26.02 -1.44 7.10
N ASN A 42 -25.52 -0.23 6.89
CA ASN A 42 -24.16 0.14 7.25
C ASN A 42 -23.91 0.07 8.77
N LEU A 43 -24.94 0.34 9.59
CA LEU A 43 -24.89 0.16 11.04
C LEU A 43 -24.50 -1.27 11.45
N HIS A 44 -25.02 -2.29 10.73
CA HIS A 44 -24.69 -3.69 11.02
C HIS A 44 -23.22 -3.97 10.74
N VAL A 45 -22.68 -3.44 9.64
CA VAL A 45 -21.25 -3.56 9.30
C VAL A 45 -20.40 -2.95 10.40
N MET A 46 -20.65 -1.69 10.77
CA MET A 46 -19.88 -0.97 11.79
C MET A 46 -19.88 -1.71 13.13
N LYS A 47 -21.03 -2.22 13.56
CA LYS A 47 -21.17 -2.89 14.87
C LYS A 47 -20.65 -4.32 14.86
N ALA A 48 -20.75 -5.03 13.74
CA ALA A 48 -20.10 -6.33 13.56
C ALA A 48 -18.57 -6.18 13.62
N MET A 49 -18.01 -5.20 12.89
CA MET A 49 -16.57 -4.95 12.87
C MET A 49 -16.04 -4.46 14.22
N GLN A 50 -16.80 -3.61 14.92
CA GLN A 50 -16.47 -3.20 16.29
C GLN A 50 -16.34 -4.43 17.22
N SER A 51 -17.22 -5.42 17.09
CA SER A 51 -17.16 -6.66 17.87
C SER A 51 -15.99 -7.56 17.49
N LEU A 52 -15.57 -7.59 16.22
CA LEU A 52 -14.40 -8.37 15.79
C LEU A 52 -13.10 -7.71 16.25
N LYS A 53 -13.03 -6.37 16.16
CA LYS A 53 -11.90 -5.58 16.68
C LYS A 53 -11.68 -5.80 18.17
N SER A 54 -12.74 -5.76 18.99
CA SER A 54 -12.61 -5.92 20.44
C SER A 54 -12.06 -7.30 20.85
N ARG A 55 -12.12 -8.28 19.94
CA ARG A 55 -11.60 -9.64 20.14
C ARG A 55 -10.23 -9.88 19.49
N GLY A 56 -9.66 -8.88 18.80
CA GLY A 56 -8.36 -9.02 18.13
C GLY A 56 -8.40 -9.64 16.73
N TYR A 57 -9.58 -9.99 16.20
CA TYR A 57 -9.72 -10.65 14.88
C TYR A 57 -9.49 -9.71 13.69
N VAL A 58 -9.59 -8.40 13.93
CA VAL A 58 -9.49 -7.38 12.88
C VAL A 58 -8.73 -6.19 13.41
N LYS A 59 -7.83 -5.64 12.59
CA LYS A 59 -7.16 -4.36 12.83
C LYS A 59 -7.96 -3.24 12.19
N GLU A 60 -8.31 -2.23 12.99
CA GLU A 60 -9.05 -1.05 12.51
C GLU A 60 -8.11 0.13 12.29
N GLN A 61 -8.34 0.85 11.20
CA GLN A 61 -7.80 2.17 10.92
C GLN A 61 -8.95 3.12 10.58
N PHE A 62 -8.92 4.34 11.09
CA PHE A 62 -9.97 5.32 10.85
C PHE A 62 -9.40 6.62 10.29
N ALA A 63 -9.85 7.02 9.10
CA ALA A 63 -9.40 8.23 8.44
C ALA A 63 -10.52 8.85 7.62
N TRP A 64 -10.64 10.18 7.61
CA TRP A 64 -11.59 10.93 6.76
C TRP A 64 -13.05 10.45 6.86
N ARG A 65 -13.51 10.06 8.05
CA ARG A 65 -14.83 9.45 8.28
C ARG A 65 -15.03 8.07 7.63
N HIS A 66 -13.97 7.38 7.26
CA HIS A 66 -13.99 6.00 6.78
C HIS A 66 -13.26 5.08 7.75
N PHE A 67 -13.89 3.93 8.03
CA PHE A 67 -13.27 2.80 8.69
C PHE A 67 -12.63 1.91 7.64
N TYR A 68 -11.41 1.46 7.94
CA TYR A 68 -10.65 0.50 7.17
C TYR A 68 -10.32 -0.64 8.12
N TRP A 69 -10.73 -1.85 7.75
CA TRP A 69 -10.54 -3.05 8.57
C TRP A 69 -9.69 -4.05 7.82
N TYR A 70 -8.66 -4.55 8.49
CA TYR A 70 -7.75 -5.56 7.97
C TYR A 70 -7.90 -6.83 8.80
N LEU A 71 -8.17 -7.95 8.13
CA LEU A 71 -8.31 -9.24 8.79
C LEU A 71 -6.94 -9.71 9.34
N THR A 72 -6.89 -10.14 10.60
CA THR A 72 -5.68 -10.69 11.23
C THR A 72 -5.62 -12.21 11.05
N ASN A 73 -4.45 -12.82 11.29
CA ASN A 73 -4.29 -14.28 11.18
C ASN A 73 -5.24 -15.05 12.12
N GLU A 74 -5.45 -14.54 13.34
CA GLU A 74 -6.42 -15.10 14.30
C GLU A 74 -7.86 -14.95 13.80
N GLY A 75 -8.17 -13.80 13.19
CA GLY A 75 -9.47 -13.57 12.57
C GLY A 75 -9.78 -14.50 11.41
N ILE A 76 -8.76 -14.88 10.62
CA ILE A 76 -8.91 -15.87 9.54
C ILE A 76 -9.35 -17.22 10.12
N GLN A 77 -8.70 -17.68 11.19
CA GLN A 77 -9.07 -18.93 11.85
C GLN A 77 -10.49 -18.87 12.40
N TYR A 78 -10.82 -17.80 13.13
CA TYR A 78 -12.17 -17.60 13.69
C TYR A 78 -13.27 -17.61 12.62
N LEU A 79 -13.07 -16.88 11.52
CA LEU A 79 -14.06 -16.81 10.45
C LEU A 79 -14.18 -18.14 9.70
N ARG A 80 -13.08 -18.88 9.55
CA ARG A 80 -13.10 -20.22 8.94
C ARG A 80 -13.94 -21.19 9.76
N ASP A 81 -13.74 -21.23 11.07
CA ASP A 81 -14.49 -22.10 11.98
C ASP A 81 -15.97 -21.69 12.05
N TYR A 82 -16.24 -20.38 12.05
CA TYR A 82 -17.60 -19.84 12.12
C TYR A 82 -18.41 -20.07 10.83
N LEU A 83 -17.76 -19.95 9.67
CA LEU A 83 -18.38 -20.15 8.36
C LEU A 83 -18.32 -21.61 7.87
N HIS A 84 -17.64 -22.48 8.63
CA HIS A 84 -17.39 -23.89 8.28
C HIS A 84 -16.74 -24.06 6.90
N LEU A 85 -15.74 -23.22 6.62
CA LEU A 85 -15.00 -23.26 5.36
C LEU A 85 -13.81 -24.22 5.45
N PRO A 86 -13.47 -24.93 4.36
CA PRO A 86 -12.28 -25.77 4.34
C PRO A 86 -10.99 -24.94 4.50
N PRO A 87 -9.91 -25.53 5.05
CA PRO A 87 -8.66 -24.82 5.34
C PRO A 87 -7.93 -24.30 4.09
N GLU A 88 -8.27 -24.81 2.93
CA GLU A 88 -7.72 -24.42 1.63
C GLU A 88 -8.15 -23.02 1.19
N ILE A 89 -9.32 -22.54 1.62
CA ILE A 89 -9.80 -21.22 1.23
C ILE A 89 -9.07 -20.18 2.08
N VAL A 90 -8.36 -19.30 1.38
CA VAL A 90 -7.59 -18.21 1.95
C VAL A 90 -8.13 -16.88 1.40
N PRO A 91 -8.21 -15.82 2.23
CA PRO A 91 -8.58 -14.49 1.77
C PRO A 91 -7.77 -14.01 0.56
N ALA A 92 -8.38 -13.17 -0.29
CA ALA A 92 -7.74 -12.65 -1.49
C ALA A 92 -6.40 -11.95 -1.22
N THR A 93 -6.24 -11.30 -0.06
CA THR A 93 -4.97 -10.66 0.35
C THR A 93 -3.77 -11.60 0.44
N LEU A 94 -3.99 -12.89 0.70
CA LEU A 94 -2.94 -13.90 0.82
C LEU A 94 -2.80 -14.75 -0.44
N ARG A 95 -3.74 -14.65 -1.39
CA ARG A 95 -3.62 -15.28 -2.70
C ARG A 95 -2.55 -14.52 -3.48
N ARG A 96 -1.36 -15.11 -3.60
CA ARG A 96 -0.27 -14.53 -4.40
C ARG A 96 -0.70 -14.46 -5.86
N SER A 97 -0.84 -13.26 -6.42
CA SER A 97 -0.91 -13.13 -7.88
C SER A 97 0.44 -13.57 -8.43
N ARG A 98 0.44 -14.63 -9.24
CA ARG A 98 1.62 -14.94 -10.06
C ARG A 98 1.80 -13.75 -10.99
N PRO A 99 2.94 -13.04 -11.00
CA PRO A 99 3.18 -12.06 -12.05
C PRO A 99 3.04 -12.79 -13.38
N GLU A 100 2.27 -12.25 -14.33
CA GLU A 100 2.31 -12.69 -15.71
C GLU A 100 3.74 -12.52 -16.21
N THR A 101 4.53 -13.59 -16.09
CA THR A 101 5.77 -13.75 -16.82
C THR A 101 5.39 -13.98 -18.28
N GLY A 102 5.12 -12.89 -18.99
CA GLY A 102 4.55 -12.97 -20.34
C GLY A 102 4.82 -11.78 -21.26
N ARG A 103 5.63 -10.79 -20.86
CA ARG A 103 6.26 -9.91 -21.88
C ARG A 103 7.59 -10.53 -22.28
N PRO A 104 7.71 -11.13 -23.47
CA PRO A 104 9.00 -11.57 -23.97
C PRO A 104 9.86 -10.32 -24.11
N ARG A 105 10.89 -10.22 -23.28
CA ARG A 105 11.96 -9.25 -23.49
C ARG A 105 12.74 -9.78 -24.71
N PRO A 106 12.69 -9.13 -25.88
CA PRO A 106 13.43 -9.65 -27.03
C PRO A 106 14.92 -9.54 -26.70
N LYS A 107 15.60 -10.69 -26.69
CA LYS A 107 17.05 -10.79 -26.56
C LYS A 107 17.57 -11.35 -27.87
N GLY A 108 18.39 -10.55 -28.55
CA GLY A 108 19.40 -11.01 -29.50
C GLY A 108 19.08 -10.78 -30.97
N LEU A 109 19.83 -9.86 -31.58
CA LEU A 109 20.54 -10.13 -32.83
C LEU A 109 21.90 -9.47 -32.69
N GLU A 110 22.87 -10.28 -32.28
CA GLU A 110 24.29 -10.00 -32.38
C GLU A 110 24.70 -10.33 -33.83
N GLY A 111 25.28 -9.36 -34.54
CA GLY A 111 25.82 -9.57 -35.88
C GLY A 111 26.06 -8.24 -36.60
N GLU A 112 27.33 -7.96 -36.88
CA GLU A 112 27.88 -6.92 -37.76
C GLU A 112 28.33 -5.59 -37.09
N ARG A 113 29.63 -5.55 -36.76
CA ARG A 113 30.43 -4.33 -36.48
C ARG A 113 30.60 -3.50 -37.78
N PRO A 114 30.96 -2.21 -37.69
CA PRO A 114 32.40 -1.92 -37.74
C PRO A 114 32.88 -0.99 -36.62
N ALA A 115 34.19 -1.05 -36.39
CA ALA A 115 34.92 -0.35 -35.36
C ALA A 115 34.98 1.18 -35.55
N ARG A 116 35.36 1.85 -34.45
CA ARG A 116 35.78 3.26 -34.28
C ARG A 116 34.63 4.24 -34.04
N LEU A 117 34.54 4.75 -32.81
CA LEU A 117 35.23 5.98 -32.39
C LEU A 117 34.85 6.27 -30.93
N THR A 118 35.84 6.21 -30.05
CA THR A 118 35.87 6.91 -28.76
C THR A 118 35.51 8.38 -29.00
N ARG A 119 34.28 8.80 -28.71
CA ARG A 119 33.92 10.24 -28.70
C ARG A 119 32.67 10.47 -27.87
N GLY A 120 32.84 10.96 -26.65
CA GLY A 120 31.72 11.46 -25.84
C GLY A 120 32.01 11.78 -24.38
N GLU A 121 33.10 11.30 -23.78
CA GLU A 121 33.48 11.62 -22.39
C GLU A 121 34.39 12.86 -22.27
N ALA A 122 34.02 13.97 -22.91
CA ALA A 122 34.77 15.23 -22.75
C ALA A 122 33.90 16.45 -22.43
N ASP A 123 32.56 16.34 -22.49
CA ASP A 123 31.67 17.51 -22.39
C ASP A 123 31.09 17.74 -20.98
N ARG A 124 31.19 16.75 -20.07
CA ARG A 124 30.68 16.87 -18.70
C ARG A 124 31.65 17.47 -17.68
N ASP A 125 32.95 17.42 -17.95
CA ASP A 125 33.99 17.88 -17.00
C ASP A 125 34.27 19.39 -17.10
N THR A 126 33.93 20.03 -18.22
CA THR A 126 34.15 21.46 -18.48
C THR A 126 33.24 22.35 -17.64
N TYR A 127 32.00 21.92 -17.35
CA TYR A 127 31.05 22.68 -16.51
C TYR A 127 31.41 22.67 -15.03
N ARG A 128 32.19 21.68 -14.58
CA ARG A 128 32.56 21.52 -13.16
C ARG A 128 33.79 22.35 -12.77
N ARG A 129 34.62 22.76 -13.73
CA ARG A 129 35.85 23.55 -13.50
C ARG A 129 35.71 25.05 -13.75
N SER A 130 34.62 25.54 -14.34
CA SER A 130 34.48 26.95 -14.74
C SER A 130 33.74 27.85 -13.74
N ALA A 131 33.59 27.45 -12.47
CA ALA A 131 32.95 28.26 -11.43
C ALA A 131 33.93 29.19 -10.68
N VAL A 132 34.84 29.85 -11.41
CA VAL A 132 35.65 30.95 -10.86
C VAL A 132 35.97 31.97 -11.95
N PRO A 133 35.35 33.18 -11.96
CA PRO A 133 35.80 34.28 -12.79
C PRO A 133 37.03 34.97 -12.17
N PRO A 134 38.05 35.34 -12.96
CA PRO A 134 39.24 36.05 -12.50
C PRO A 134 39.17 37.53 -12.87
N TYR A 135 38.89 38.44 -11.92
CA TYR A 135 39.57 39.74 -11.80
C TYR A 135 39.13 40.47 -10.53
N SER A 136 40.12 41.05 -9.85
CA SER A 136 40.11 41.70 -8.55
C SER A 136 39.43 43.08 -8.54
N LEU A 137 38.66 43.39 -7.48
CA LEU A 137 38.77 44.66 -6.75
C LEU A 137 38.02 44.59 -5.39
N GLY A 138 38.70 44.91 -4.28
CA GLY A 138 38.06 45.11 -2.98
C GLY A 138 38.68 44.28 -1.86
N GLY A 139 39.87 44.71 -1.41
CA GLY A 139 40.54 44.09 -0.26
C GLY A 139 39.87 44.45 1.06
N PHE A 140 39.87 43.49 1.99
CA PHE A 140 40.04 43.74 3.43
C PHE A 140 40.87 42.60 4.01
N GLY A 141 41.86 43.01 4.79
CA GLY A 141 43.06 42.24 5.10
C GLY A 141 42.90 41.09 6.09
N ARG A 142 43.94 40.26 6.05
CA ARG A 142 44.30 39.15 6.93
C ARG A 142 44.15 39.48 8.42
N GLY A 143 43.67 38.48 9.17
CA GLY A 143 43.84 38.38 10.62
C GLY A 143 43.96 36.92 11.04
N ARG A 144 45.20 36.43 11.07
CA ARG A 144 45.62 35.10 11.54
C ARG A 144 45.60 35.13 13.08
N GLY A 145 45.01 34.15 13.77
CA GLY A 145 45.08 34.04 15.23
C GLY A 145 44.40 32.78 15.78
N GLN A 146 45.13 32.02 16.57
CA GLN A 146 44.97 30.62 17.03
C GLN A 146 43.92 30.45 18.16
N PRO A 147 43.42 29.22 18.48
CA PRO A 147 42.46 29.04 19.58
C PRO A 147 43.17 28.93 20.95
N PRO A 148 42.50 29.28 22.06
CA PRO A 148 42.89 28.81 23.39
C PRO A 148 41.87 27.82 23.98
N GLN A 149 42.46 26.71 24.47
CA GLN A 149 42.05 25.70 25.47
C GLN A 149 40.62 25.16 25.50
#